data_AF-A0A7Y3H7F3-F1
#
_entry.id   AF-A0A7Y3H7F3-F1
#
_cell.length_a   1.000
_cell.length_b   1.000
_cell.length_c   1.000
_cell.angle_alpha   90.00
_cell.angle_beta   90.00
_cell.angle_gamma   90.00
#
_symmetry.space_group_name_H-M   'P 1'
#
loop_
_entity.id
_entity.type
_entity.pdbx_description
1 polymer ?
#
loop_
_entity_poly.entity_id
_entity_poly.type
_entity_poly.pdbx_seq_one_letter_code
_entity_poly.pdbx_strand_id
1 'polypeptide(L)' 'MTDEQSPAIKNILEAALLAAGDAMTPAQMAALFEEDQQPTSSEISAALQELGEDCAARGVELVQVASGYRLQVR' A
#
# COMPACT_ATOMS: atom_id res chain seq x y z
N MET A 1 -4.92 12.52 -25.32
CA MET A 1 -3.49 12.34 -25.06
C MET A 1 -3.46 11.68 -23.70
N THR A 2 -3.49 10.36 -23.71
CA THR A 2 -3.67 9.53 -22.52
C THR A 2 -2.42 9.72 -21.69
N ASP A 3 -2.53 10.39 -20.54
CA ASP A 3 -1.52 10.30 -19.50
C ASP A 3 -1.26 8.81 -19.26
N GLU A 4 -0.02 8.39 -19.52
CA GLU A 4 0.51 7.08 -19.22
C GLU A 4 0.49 6.95 -17.69
N GLN A 5 -0.66 6.52 -17.16
CA GLN A 5 -0.94 6.54 -15.73
C GLN A 5 -0.06 5.53 -15.02
N SER A 6 1.10 5.97 -14.53
CA SER A 6 1.78 5.27 -13.45
C SER A 6 0.75 5.04 -12.35
N PRO A 7 0.50 3.78 -11.95
CA PRO A 7 -0.51 3.50 -10.94
C PRO A 7 -0.16 4.26 -9.66
N ALA A 8 -1.14 4.96 -9.08
CA ALA A 8 -0.95 5.69 -7.83
C ALA A 8 -0.34 4.75 -6.77
N ILE A 9 0.58 5.26 -5.95
CA ILE A 9 1.29 4.48 -4.91
C ILE A 9 0.33 3.58 -4.14
N LYS A 10 -0.82 4.12 -3.72
CA LYS A 10 -1.91 3.38 -3.06
C LYS A 10 -2.31 2.09 -3.78
N ASN A 11 -2.52 2.14 -5.09
CA ASN A 11 -2.97 0.99 -5.88
C ASN A 11 -1.91 -0.12 -5.92
N ILE A 12 -0.63 0.27 -6.00
CA ILE A 12 0.49 -0.67 -5.94
C ILE A 12 0.55 -1.30 -4.55
N LEU A 13 0.46 -0.48 -3.49
CA LEU A 13 0.48 -0.97 -2.11
C LEU A 13 -0.71 -1.89 -1.82
N GLU A 14 -1.91 -1.55 -2.29
CA GLU A 14 -3.10 -2.39 -2.14
C GLU A 14 -2.89 -3.74 -2.81
N ALA A 15 -2.48 -3.76 -4.08
CA ALA A 15 -2.26 -5.00 -4.81
C ALA A 15 -1.19 -5.88 -4.15
N ALA A 16 -0.10 -5.26 -3.69
CA ALA A 16 0.97 -5.97 -2.99
C ALA A 16 0.52 -6.54 -1.64
N LEU A 17 -0.20 -5.76 -0.83
CA LEU A 17 -0.72 -6.19 0.47
C LEU A 17 -1.77 -7.31 0.33
N LEU A 18 -2.60 -7.27 -0.72
CA LEU A 18 -3.54 -8.35 -1.05
C LEU A 18 -2.79 -9.62 -1.47
N ALA A 19 -1.73 -9.49 -2.26
CA ALA A 19 -0.96 -10.64 -2.77
C ALA A 19 -0.02 -11.25 -1.72
N ALA A 20 0.51 -10.43 -0.80
CA ALA A 20 1.48 -10.87 0.20
C ALA A 20 0.91 -11.90 1.18
N GLY A 21 -0.39 -11.80 1.50
CA GLY A 21 -1.06 -12.67 2.49
C GLY A 21 -0.59 -12.47 3.95
N ASP A 22 0.56 -11.84 4.15
CA ASP A 22 1.20 -11.51 5.42
C ASP A 22 1.55 -10.02 5.50
N ALA A 23 2.06 -9.58 6.67
CA ALA A 23 2.42 -8.18 6.89
C ALA A 23 3.66 -7.75 6.10
N MET A 24 3.58 -6.56 5.49
CA MET A 24 4.68 -5.88 4.78
C MET A 24 5.14 -4.64 5.55
N THR A 25 6.44 -4.45 5.62
CA THR A 25 7.07 -3.23 6.15
C THR A 25 7.08 -2.10 5.11
N PRO A 26 7.15 -0.82 5.52
CA PRO A 26 7.32 0.30 4.58
C PRO A 26 8.56 0.16 3.68
N ALA A 27 9.64 -0.44 4.18
CA ALA A 27 10.84 -0.70 3.37
C ALA A 27 10.57 -1.72 2.25
N GLN A 28 9.83 -2.79 2.53
CA GLN A 28 9.42 -3.76 1.51
C GLN A 28 8.46 -3.13 0.50
N MET A 29 7.58 -2.22 0.94
CA MET A 29 6.70 -1.46 0.06
C MET A 29 7.47 -0.52 -0.87
N ALA A 30 8.46 0.21 -0.35
CA ALA A 30 9.32 1.08 -1.16
C ALA A 30 10.09 0.28 -2.22
N ALA A 31 10.52 -0.94 -1.88
CA ALA A 31 11.24 -1.83 -2.79
C ALA A 31 10.40 -2.41 -3.94
N LEU A 32 9.08 -2.15 -3.97
CA LEU A 32 8.21 -2.48 -5.11
C LEU A 32 8.41 -1.54 -6.31
N PHE A 33 9.07 -0.41 -6.08
CA PHE A 33 9.30 0.64 -7.06
C PHE A 33 10.74 0.59 -7.56
N GLU A 34 10.96 1.09 -8.78
CA GLU A 34 12.30 1.29 -9.33
C GLU A 34 13.10 2.29 -8.46
N GLU A 35 14.43 2.19 -8.48
CA GLU A 35 15.31 2.94 -7.56
C GLU A 35 15.11 4.47 -7.63
N ASP A 36 14.79 4.99 -8.81
CA ASP A 36 14.53 6.42 -9.07
C ASP A 36 13.09 6.85 -8.75
N GLN A 37 12.21 5.90 -8.48
CA GLN A 37 10.77 6.10 -8.24
C GLN A 37 10.34 5.62 -6.85
N GLN A 38 11.29 5.26 -5.98
CA GLN A 38 10.98 4.81 -4.63
C GLN A 38 10.24 5.90 -3.85
N PRO A 39 9.02 5.63 -3.36
CA PRO A 39 8.29 6.60 -2.59
C PRO A 39 8.97 6.82 -1.25
N THR A 40 8.92 8.05 -0.77
CA THR A 40 9.37 8.40 0.57
C THR A 40 8.49 7.73 1.62
N SER A 41 9.01 7.60 2.84
CA SER A 41 8.22 7.07 3.96
C SER A 41 6.94 7.88 4.22
N SER A 42 6.95 9.18 3.92
CA SER A 42 5.77 10.06 4.06
C SER A 42 4.70 9.71 3.03
N GLU A 43 5.09 9.49 1.77
CA GLU A 43 4.18 9.11 0.69
C GLU A 43 3.58 7.73 0.91
N ILE A 44 4.38 6.76 1.38
CA ILE A 44 3.89 5.44 1.78
C ILE A 44 2.87 5.58 2.92
N SER A 45 3.17 6.39 3.94
CA SER A 45 2.28 6.58 5.09
C SER A 45 0.95 7.22 4.67
N ALA A 46 1.00 8.23 3.79
CA ALA A 46 -0.19 8.87 3.24
C ALA A 46 -1.03 7.89 2.41
N ALA A 47 -0.40 7.08 1.55
CA ALA A 47 -1.08 6.07 0.76
C ALA A 47 -1.72 4.97 1.62
N LEU A 48 -1.07 4.55 2.71
CA LEU A 48 -1.64 3.60 3.67
C LEU A 48 -2.82 4.19 4.44
N GLN A 49 -2.75 5.47 4.82
CA GLN A 49 -3.88 6.15 5.45
C GLN A 49 -5.09 6.19 4.51
N GLU A 50 -4.89 6.64 3.26
CA GLU A 50 -5.94 6.69 2.25
C GLU A 50 -6.54 5.29 1.98
N LEU A 51 -5.69 4.25 1.89
CA LEU A 51 -6.14 2.87 1.73
C LEU A 51 -6.99 2.41 2.93
N GLY A 52 -6.61 2.77 4.15
CA GLY A 52 -7.37 2.46 5.35
C GLY A 52 -8.75 3.11 5.35
N GLU A 53 -8.85 4.37 4.90
CA GLU A 53 -10.11 5.10 4.73
C GLU A 53 -11.01 4.43 3.67
N ASP A 54 -10.45 4.04 2.52
CA ASP A 54 -11.17 3.31 1.46
C ASP A 54 -11.67 1.94 1.93
N CYS A 55 -10.93 1.27 2.83
CA CYS A 55 -11.33 -0.01 3.40
C CYS A 55 -12.53 0.10 4.36
N ALA A 56 -12.87 1.29 4.87
CA ALA A 56 -13.98 1.46 5.81
C ALA A 56 -15.31 0.92 5.25
N ALA A 57 -15.53 1.09 3.93
CA ALA A 57 -16.73 0.67 3.21
C ALA A 57 -16.65 -0.76 2.61
N ARG A 58 -15.58 -1.52 2.89
CA ARG A 58 -15.31 -2.83 2.28
C ARG A 58 -15.29 -3.95 3.32
N GLY A 59 -15.32 -5.20 2.86
CA GLY A 59 -15.20 -6.41 3.68
C GLY A 59 -13.77 -6.74 4.13
N VAL A 60 -12.83 -5.83 3.91
CA VAL A 60 -11.42 -5.95 4.31
C VAL A 60 -11.01 -4.69 5.06
N GLU A 61 -9.96 -4.80 5.86
CA GLU A 61 -9.36 -3.70 6.60
C GLU A 61 -7.84 -3.72 6.51
N LEU A 62 -7.24 -2.54 6.53
CA LEU A 62 -5.79 -2.37 6.66
C LEU A 62 -5.43 -2.33 8.15
N VAL A 63 -4.55 -3.23 8.58
CA VAL A 63 -4.14 -3.36 9.98
C VAL A 63 -2.63 -3.20 10.11
N GLN A 64 -2.22 -2.34 11.03
CA GLN A 64 -0.84 -2.21 11.47
C GLN A 64 -0.56 -3.17 12.63
N VAL A 65 0.48 -3.98 12.49
CA VAL A 65 1.02 -4.88 13.51
C VAL A 65 2.49 -4.60 13.75
N ALA A 66 3.09 -5.26 14.75
CA ALA A 66 4.51 -5.10 15.07
C ALA A 66 5.44 -5.38 13.88
N SER A 67 5.05 -6.30 12.98
CA SER A 67 5.83 -6.69 11.80
C SER A 67 5.55 -5.87 10.53
N GLY A 68 4.60 -4.92 10.55
CA GLY A 68 4.25 -4.11 9.38
C GLY A 68 2.75 -3.93 9.20
N TYR A 69 2.30 -3.88 7.94
CA TYR A 69 0.90 -3.67 7.56
C TYR A 69 0.39 -4.86 6.74
N ARG A 70 -0.86 -5.26 6.95
CA ARG A 70 -1.54 -6.26 6.11
C ARG A 70 -2.97 -5.85 5.82
N LEU A 71 -3.51 -6.36 4.72
CA LEU A 71 -4.95 -6.40 4.51
C LEU A 71 -5.49 -7.71 5.07
N GLN A 72 -6.59 -7.64 5.82
CA GLN A 72 -7.28 -8.83 6.34
C GLN A 72 -8.78 -8.67 6.18
N VAL A 73 -9.50 -9.80 6.22
CA VAL A 73 -10.97 -9.78 6.28
C VAL A 73 -11.43 -9.20 7.61
N ARG A 74 -12.48 -8.39 7.58
CA ARG A 74 -13.16 -7.88 8.78
C ARG A 74 -14.12 -8.92 9.35
#